data_AF-A0A1V8SE59-F1
#
_entry.id   AF-A0A1V8SE59-F1
#
_cell.length_a   1.000
_cell.length_b   1.000
_cell.length_c   1.000
_cell.angle_alpha   90.00
_cell.angle_beta   90.00
_cell.angle_gamma   90.00
#
_symmetry.space_group_name_H-M   'P 1'
#
loop_
_entity.id
_entity.type
_entity.pdbx_description
1 polymer ?
#
loop_
_entity_poly.entity_id
_entity_poly.type
_entity_poly.pdbx_seq_one_letter_code
_entity_poly.pdbx_strand_id
1 'polypeptide(L)'
;MITSLLSHQLSPPRSCNGEVTLQSALDRVHEGSVKTRGEALADLKHILRHNQNSSKLGGFADASFHRIYEVLFGAALTEKSTYVKAKTPALISGSTTRLAACASALKLAIDVGLQRIKLKTVRAVLDHVDSGLHLAGGDLCEPLAFDYAKCMRKLLTYQPHAEHLPGEQWERAVRLCLISIKDPQNDDDDADAEATLEAGHRSTNNASYQSSRSGARTGNGTQQHQRTLFHQVAEEMLFSLRALTAAPNAPVISLASEMLWGVIDFMKTGVTTSHSESNCFAIISNVLSWTQTENIDLSTRVASHLVRLLRVQWSAWNSKLSLGKQEMLITMMYLQPFLQKLLSTTLATPVRGDLVALLSNMRSEYAKRLDRDRLQLDNIRLTPAVTPKSRFSIRQEIMQLQCNGSRSEHNWFLISAMALVTQLLTTSNTYDDASDSESDGGRRTKRQKTSNQLDDLSTLCLDPDPGMREAALQTATFYAQQTPMSTLPAVLHKPPRPI
;
A
#
# COMPACT_ATOMS: atom_id res chain seq x y z
N MET A 1 38.23 -21.03 -15.45
CA MET A 1 37.34 -22.07 -14.87
C MET A 1 35.86 -21.76 -15.06
N ILE A 2 35.38 -20.52 -14.86
CA ILE A 2 33.95 -20.15 -15.05
C ILE A 2 33.47 -20.34 -16.51
N THR A 3 34.32 -19.99 -17.49
CA THR A 3 34.07 -20.17 -18.93
C THR A 3 33.88 -21.63 -19.36
N SER A 4 34.52 -22.58 -18.66
CA SER A 4 34.42 -24.02 -18.96
C SER A 4 33.17 -24.68 -18.37
N LEU A 5 32.56 -24.10 -17.33
CA LEU A 5 31.31 -24.59 -16.74
C LEU A 5 30.08 -24.12 -17.51
N LEU A 6 30.13 -22.92 -18.12
CA LEU A 6 29.05 -22.35 -18.92
C LEU A 6 28.94 -22.97 -20.32
N SER A 7 30.05 -23.50 -20.88
CA SER A 7 30.10 -24.04 -22.25
C SER A 7 29.48 -25.42 -22.40
N HIS A 8 29.47 -26.27 -21.35
CA HIS A 8 29.06 -27.68 -21.44
C HIS A 8 27.71 -28.03 -20.81
N GLN A 9 27.08 -27.15 -20.03
CA GLN A 9 25.99 -27.55 -19.12
C GLN A 9 24.57 -27.17 -19.55
N LEU A 10 24.37 -26.27 -20.52
CA LEU A 10 23.03 -25.80 -20.91
C LEU A 10 22.88 -25.74 -22.44
N SER A 11 22.46 -26.87 -23.02
CA SER A 11 22.00 -26.94 -24.41
C SER A 11 20.48 -27.25 -24.43
N PRO A 12 19.66 -26.53 -25.21
CA PRO A 12 18.27 -26.93 -25.49
C PRO A 12 18.24 -28.18 -26.40
N PRO A 13 17.15 -28.96 -26.44
CA PRO A 13 17.02 -30.03 -27.42
C PRO A 13 16.96 -29.42 -28.81
N ARG A 14 17.66 -30.06 -29.75
CA ARG A 14 17.88 -29.64 -31.14
C ARG A 14 16.63 -29.05 -31.79
N SER A 15 16.64 -27.74 -32.01
CA SER A 15 15.87 -27.09 -33.06
C SER A 15 16.86 -26.62 -34.12
N CYS A 16 16.44 -26.70 -35.37
CA CYS A 16 17.24 -26.65 -36.58
C CYS A 16 18.05 -25.35 -36.73
N ASN A 17 19.24 -25.27 -36.09
CA ASN A 17 20.42 -24.46 -36.43
C ASN A 17 21.43 -24.47 -35.26
N GLY A 18 22.27 -25.50 -35.18
CA GLY A 18 23.40 -25.57 -34.22
C GLY A 18 23.02 -25.66 -32.74
N GLU A 19 23.83 -26.32 -31.91
CA GLU A 19 23.66 -26.25 -30.46
C GLU A 19 24.04 -24.84 -29.97
N VAL A 20 23.04 -24.01 -29.67
CA VAL A 20 23.27 -22.72 -29.03
C VAL A 20 23.53 -22.94 -27.54
N THR A 21 24.79 -22.79 -27.15
CA THR A 21 25.21 -22.81 -25.73
C THR A 21 24.97 -21.46 -25.07
N LEU A 22 24.82 -21.46 -23.73
CA LEU A 22 24.64 -20.22 -22.97
C LEU A 22 25.79 -19.23 -23.21
N GLN A 23 27.04 -19.71 -23.25
CA GLN A 23 28.21 -18.85 -23.49
C GLN A 23 28.14 -18.20 -24.88
N SER A 24 27.81 -18.98 -25.92
CA SER A 24 27.64 -18.46 -27.29
C SER A 24 26.50 -17.44 -27.39
N ALA A 25 25.42 -17.62 -26.63
CA ALA A 25 24.37 -16.62 -26.54
C ALA A 25 24.87 -15.33 -25.86
N LEU A 26 25.60 -15.42 -24.74
CA LEU A 26 26.14 -14.25 -24.04
C LEU A 26 27.15 -13.48 -24.88
N ASP A 27 28.06 -14.16 -25.57
CA ASP A 27 29.07 -13.53 -26.42
C ASP A 27 28.40 -12.80 -27.60
N ARG A 28 27.37 -13.41 -28.21
CA ARG A 28 26.58 -12.75 -29.26
C ARG A 28 25.74 -11.57 -28.76
N VAL A 29 25.32 -11.55 -27.50
CA VAL A 29 24.66 -10.38 -26.88
C VAL A 29 25.66 -9.25 -26.63
N HIS A 30 26.88 -9.58 -26.23
CA HIS A 30 27.93 -8.60 -25.92
C HIS A 30 28.57 -7.99 -27.18
N GLU A 31 28.98 -8.83 -28.13
CA GLU A 31 29.83 -8.45 -29.28
C GLU A 31 29.08 -8.43 -30.61
N GLY A 32 27.85 -8.94 -30.64
CA GLY A 32 27.07 -9.06 -31.86
C GLY A 32 26.65 -7.73 -32.47
N SER A 33 26.45 -7.73 -33.78
CA SER A 33 25.69 -6.71 -34.50
C SER A 33 24.27 -6.52 -33.93
N VAL A 34 23.62 -5.41 -34.27
CA VAL A 34 22.25 -5.08 -33.80
C VAL A 34 21.26 -6.24 -34.04
N LYS A 35 21.32 -6.88 -35.23
CA LYS A 35 20.41 -7.99 -35.59
C LYS A 35 20.74 -9.26 -34.80
N THR A 36 22.02 -9.62 -34.74
CA THR A 36 22.48 -10.82 -34.03
C THR A 36 22.25 -10.73 -32.52
N ARG A 37 22.28 -9.52 -31.93
CA ARG A 37 21.94 -9.31 -30.52
C ARG A 37 20.47 -9.62 -30.22
N GLY A 38 19.55 -9.24 -31.10
CA GLY A 38 18.12 -9.54 -30.94
C GLY A 38 17.84 -11.05 -30.91
N GLU A 39 18.43 -11.79 -31.84
CA GLU A 39 18.35 -13.26 -31.90
C GLU A 39 19.01 -13.90 -30.67
N ALA A 40 20.19 -13.42 -30.27
CA ALA A 40 20.89 -13.94 -29.10
C ALA A 40 20.15 -13.70 -27.77
N LEU A 41 19.43 -12.57 -27.63
CA LEU A 41 18.55 -12.32 -26.48
C LEU A 41 17.36 -13.29 -26.45
N ALA A 42 16.79 -13.64 -27.61
CA ALA A 42 15.73 -14.63 -27.70
C ALA A 42 16.23 -16.03 -27.32
N ASP A 43 17.41 -16.41 -27.82
CA ASP A 43 18.07 -17.66 -27.46
C ASP A 43 18.38 -17.74 -25.97
N LEU A 44 18.94 -16.67 -25.38
CA LEU A 44 19.21 -16.58 -23.94
C LEU A 44 17.93 -16.77 -23.13
N LYS A 45 16.83 -16.11 -23.50
CA LYS A 45 15.54 -16.28 -22.83
C LYS A 45 15.02 -17.71 -22.95
N HIS A 46 15.17 -18.33 -24.11
CA HIS A 46 14.76 -19.73 -24.32
C HIS A 46 15.57 -20.69 -23.44
N ILE A 47 16.90 -20.54 -23.40
CA ILE A 47 17.79 -21.36 -22.58
C ILE A 47 17.45 -21.24 -21.09
N LEU A 48 17.25 -20.01 -20.59
CA LEU A 48 16.92 -19.76 -19.18
C LEU A 48 15.55 -20.33 -18.79
N ARG A 49 14.52 -20.14 -19.63
CA ARG A 49 13.18 -20.72 -19.38
C ARG A 49 13.20 -22.23 -19.38
N HIS A 50 13.84 -22.83 -20.38
CA HIS A 50 13.87 -24.28 -20.53
C HIS A 50 14.56 -24.97 -19.34
N ASN A 51 15.56 -24.32 -18.76
CA ASN A 51 16.35 -24.90 -17.69
C ASN A 51 15.96 -24.40 -16.29
N GLN A 52 14.94 -23.54 -16.13
CA GLN A 52 14.58 -22.90 -14.87
C GLN A 52 14.42 -23.88 -13.69
N ASN A 53 13.89 -25.08 -13.97
CA ASN A 53 13.66 -26.14 -12.97
C ASN A 53 14.62 -27.34 -13.14
N SER A 54 15.64 -27.23 -14.00
CA SER A 54 16.57 -28.32 -14.25
C SER A 54 17.73 -28.31 -13.24
N SER A 55 18.20 -29.51 -12.86
CA SER A 55 19.39 -29.67 -12.03
C SER A 55 20.66 -29.09 -12.67
N LYS A 56 20.65 -28.85 -13.99
CA LYS A 56 21.74 -28.22 -14.75
C LYS A 56 21.94 -26.75 -14.35
N LEU A 57 20.83 -26.03 -14.11
CA LEU A 57 20.86 -24.69 -13.51
C LEU A 57 21.12 -24.76 -12.00
N GLY A 58 20.88 -25.93 -11.38
CA GLY A 58 21.29 -26.32 -10.02
C GLY A 58 22.75 -25.98 -9.68
N GLY A 59 23.68 -26.16 -10.62
CA GLY A 59 25.10 -25.86 -10.43
C GLY A 59 25.49 -24.40 -10.64
N PHE A 60 24.56 -23.51 -11.02
CA PHE A 60 24.88 -22.10 -11.23
C PHE A 60 25.01 -21.40 -9.89
N ALA A 61 26.22 -20.89 -9.63
CA ALA A 61 26.51 -20.03 -8.50
C ALA A 61 26.30 -18.55 -8.88
N ASP A 62 26.31 -17.69 -7.87
CA ASP A 62 26.22 -16.23 -7.98
C ASP A 62 27.08 -15.63 -9.11
N ALA A 63 28.34 -16.07 -9.27
CA ALA A 63 29.25 -15.57 -10.30
C ALA A 63 28.73 -15.77 -11.74
N SER A 64 28.02 -16.88 -12.01
CA SER A 64 27.44 -17.14 -13.32
C SER A 64 26.28 -16.20 -13.62
N PHE A 65 25.41 -15.95 -12.63
CA PHE A 65 24.32 -14.98 -12.77
C PHE A 65 24.82 -13.55 -12.86
N HIS A 66 25.84 -13.19 -12.08
CA HIS A 66 26.50 -11.89 -12.16
C HIS A 66 26.97 -11.59 -13.58
N ARG A 67 27.63 -12.57 -14.23
CA ARG A 67 28.08 -12.42 -15.62
C ARG A 67 26.93 -12.25 -16.60
N ILE A 68 25.84 -13.01 -16.43
CA ILE A 68 24.63 -12.86 -17.27
C ILE A 68 24.08 -11.42 -17.12
N TYR A 69 24.00 -10.91 -15.89
CA TYR A 69 23.51 -9.56 -15.65
C TYR A 69 24.41 -8.49 -16.25
N GLU A 70 25.74 -8.57 -16.07
CA GLU A 70 26.69 -7.62 -16.68
C GLU A 70 26.53 -7.52 -18.20
N VAL A 71 26.41 -8.66 -18.88
CA VAL A 71 26.20 -8.70 -20.34
C VAL A 71 24.88 -8.03 -20.71
N LEU A 72 23.81 -8.28 -19.96
CA LEU A 72 22.51 -7.64 -20.17
C LEU A 72 22.54 -6.14 -19.84
N PHE A 73 23.32 -5.71 -18.84
CA PHE A 73 23.51 -4.30 -18.50
C PHE A 73 24.19 -3.56 -19.65
N GLY A 74 25.30 -4.11 -20.17
CA GLY A 74 26.02 -3.53 -21.31
C GLY A 74 25.13 -3.43 -22.56
N ALA A 75 24.36 -4.48 -22.84
CA ALA A 75 23.40 -4.47 -23.94
C ALA A 75 22.31 -3.39 -23.76
N ALA A 76 21.72 -3.30 -22.57
CA ALA A 76 20.70 -2.31 -22.26
C ALA A 76 21.22 -0.87 -22.33
N LEU A 77 22.43 -0.58 -21.83
CA LEU A 77 23.05 0.75 -21.90
C LEU A 77 23.32 1.16 -23.36
N THR A 78 23.85 0.24 -24.16
CA THR A 78 24.13 0.49 -25.59
C THR A 78 22.84 0.79 -26.36
N GLU A 79 21.79 0.01 -26.13
CA GLU A 79 20.49 0.22 -26.76
C GLU A 79 19.80 1.48 -26.22
N LYS A 80 19.93 1.81 -24.93
CA LYS A 80 19.36 3.04 -24.32
C LYS A 80 19.99 4.28 -24.96
N SER A 81 21.31 4.30 -25.14
CA SER A 81 22.00 5.39 -25.88
C SER A 81 21.47 5.50 -27.31
N THR A 82 21.20 4.37 -27.98
CA THR A 82 20.65 4.37 -29.35
C THR A 82 19.22 4.92 -29.38
N TYR A 83 18.39 4.53 -28.41
CA TYR A 83 17.01 5.01 -28.25
C TYR A 83 16.96 6.52 -28.02
N VAL A 84 17.75 7.04 -27.09
CA VAL A 84 17.79 8.49 -26.78
C VAL A 84 18.28 9.32 -27.96
N LYS A 85 19.18 8.78 -28.79
CA LYS A 85 19.72 9.48 -29.97
C LYS A 85 18.86 9.28 -31.23
N ALA A 86 17.85 8.41 -31.21
CA ALA A 86 17.06 8.07 -32.38
C ALA A 86 16.19 9.27 -32.82
N LYS A 87 16.34 9.68 -34.09
CA LYS A 87 15.59 10.82 -34.67
C LYS A 87 14.50 10.41 -35.65
N THR A 88 14.56 9.17 -36.18
CA THR A 88 13.60 8.69 -37.17
C THR A 88 12.66 7.65 -36.56
N PRO A 89 11.38 7.60 -36.98
CA PRO A 89 10.39 6.66 -36.44
C PRO A 89 10.83 5.19 -36.50
N ALA A 90 11.53 4.79 -37.57
CA ALA A 90 12.05 3.44 -37.74
C ALA A 90 13.19 3.10 -36.75
N LEU A 91 14.08 4.06 -36.46
CA LEU A 91 15.13 3.87 -35.45
C LEU A 91 14.53 3.84 -34.03
N ILE A 92 13.50 4.66 -33.77
CA ILE A 92 12.79 4.68 -32.49
C ILE A 92 12.11 3.33 -32.26
N SER A 93 11.27 2.85 -33.19
CA SER A 93 10.57 1.57 -33.03
C SER A 93 11.52 0.37 -32.92
N GLY A 94 12.60 0.37 -33.72
CA GLY A 94 13.61 -0.67 -33.67
C GLY A 94 14.37 -0.69 -32.34
N SER A 95 14.78 0.48 -31.83
CA SER A 95 15.46 0.58 -30.54
C SER A 95 14.53 0.27 -29.37
N THR A 96 13.27 0.74 -29.38
CA THR A 96 12.23 0.35 -28.41
C THR A 96 12.10 -1.16 -28.29
N THR A 97 11.97 -1.87 -29.42
CA THR A 97 11.80 -3.33 -29.42
C THR A 97 13.01 -4.04 -28.80
N ARG A 98 14.23 -3.61 -29.13
CA ARG A 98 15.46 -4.21 -28.59
C ARG A 98 15.64 -3.91 -27.11
N LEU A 99 15.29 -2.69 -26.69
CA LEU A 99 15.40 -2.26 -25.30
C LEU A 99 14.40 -3.03 -24.42
N ALA A 100 13.17 -3.21 -24.89
CA ALA A 100 12.18 -4.07 -24.24
C ALA A 100 12.63 -5.55 -24.18
N ALA A 101 13.28 -6.06 -25.24
CA ALA A 101 13.84 -7.40 -25.21
C ALA A 101 14.95 -7.57 -24.14
N CYS A 102 15.80 -6.56 -23.95
CA CYS A 102 16.81 -6.54 -22.88
C CYS A 102 16.16 -6.56 -21.49
N ALA A 103 15.17 -5.70 -21.24
CA ALA A 103 14.46 -5.66 -19.96
C ALA A 103 13.78 -6.99 -19.63
N SER A 104 13.10 -7.56 -20.63
CA SER A 104 12.43 -8.86 -20.51
C SER A 104 13.41 -10.01 -20.24
N ALA A 105 14.60 -9.98 -20.85
CA ALA A 105 15.66 -10.95 -20.59
C ALA A 105 16.24 -10.81 -19.18
N LEU A 106 16.50 -9.57 -18.73
CA LEU A 106 17.00 -9.30 -17.37
C LEU A 106 16.04 -9.79 -16.31
N LYS A 107 14.76 -9.45 -16.43
CA LYS A 107 13.71 -9.92 -15.53
C LYS A 107 13.65 -11.44 -15.45
N LEU A 108 13.68 -12.13 -16.60
CA LEU A 108 13.70 -13.59 -16.61
C LEU A 108 14.96 -14.16 -15.93
N ALA A 109 16.12 -13.55 -16.16
CA ALA A 109 17.35 -13.98 -15.51
C ALA A 109 17.29 -13.78 -13.98
N ILE A 110 16.59 -12.75 -13.50
CA ILE A 110 16.31 -12.56 -12.06
C ILE A 110 15.35 -13.65 -11.56
N ASP A 111 14.29 -13.97 -12.30
CA ASP A 111 13.33 -15.02 -11.93
C ASP A 111 13.99 -16.38 -11.70
N VAL A 112 14.97 -16.70 -12.54
CA VAL A 112 15.73 -17.95 -12.48
C VAL A 112 16.83 -17.89 -11.40
N GLY A 113 17.43 -16.72 -11.19
CA GLY A 113 18.59 -16.52 -10.31
C GLY A 113 18.27 -16.07 -8.88
N LEU A 114 17.02 -15.73 -8.56
CA LEU A 114 16.65 -14.96 -7.36
C LEU A 114 17.25 -15.50 -6.05
N GLN A 115 17.18 -16.81 -5.81
CA GLN A 115 17.68 -17.42 -4.57
C GLN A 115 19.18 -17.78 -4.60
N ARG A 116 19.84 -17.58 -5.74
CA ARG A 116 21.22 -18.02 -6.01
C ARG A 116 22.23 -16.88 -6.05
N ILE A 117 21.73 -15.66 -6.10
CA ILE A 117 22.54 -14.45 -6.20
C ILE A 117 22.87 -13.94 -4.80
N LYS A 118 24.06 -13.37 -4.65
CA LYS A 118 24.51 -12.76 -3.41
C LYS A 118 24.22 -11.26 -3.42
N LEU A 119 24.27 -10.66 -2.25
CA LEU A 119 23.98 -9.25 -2.04
C LEU A 119 24.77 -8.30 -2.97
N LYS A 120 26.04 -8.60 -3.29
CA LYS A 120 26.83 -7.78 -4.23
C LYS A 120 26.17 -7.74 -5.62
N THR A 121 25.68 -8.87 -6.09
CA THR A 121 24.98 -8.99 -7.37
C THR A 121 23.61 -8.29 -7.32
N VAL A 122 22.89 -8.44 -6.21
CA VAL A 122 21.62 -7.72 -5.99
C VAL A 122 21.82 -6.20 -6.10
N ARG A 123 22.85 -5.65 -5.42
CA ARG A 123 23.20 -4.22 -5.49
C ARG A 123 23.48 -3.77 -6.91
N ALA A 124 24.30 -4.51 -7.65
CA ALA A 124 24.61 -4.20 -9.04
C ALA A 124 23.35 -4.14 -9.93
N VAL A 125 22.38 -5.03 -9.70
CA VAL A 125 21.10 -4.99 -10.42
C VAL A 125 20.25 -3.79 -9.99
N LEU A 126 20.18 -3.47 -8.70
CA LEU A 126 19.45 -2.29 -8.22
C LEU A 126 20.03 -0.99 -8.77
N ASP A 127 21.36 -0.85 -8.77
CA ASP A 127 22.06 0.31 -9.34
C ASP A 127 21.81 0.46 -10.84
N HIS A 128 21.82 -0.66 -11.56
CA HIS A 128 21.50 -0.67 -12.99
C HIS A 128 20.04 -0.25 -13.24
N VAL A 129 19.09 -0.79 -12.46
CA VAL A 129 17.67 -0.42 -12.56
C VAL A 129 17.47 1.06 -12.27
N ASP A 130 18.08 1.57 -11.20
CA ASP A 130 18.00 2.98 -10.80
C ASP A 130 18.50 3.92 -11.91
N SER A 131 19.67 3.63 -12.51
CA SER A 131 20.21 4.40 -13.65
C SER A 131 19.40 4.25 -14.95
N GLY A 132 18.62 3.17 -15.05
CA GLY A 132 17.93 2.76 -16.26
C GLY A 132 16.49 3.25 -16.35
N LEU A 133 15.79 3.32 -15.22
CA LEU A 133 14.34 3.50 -15.13
C LEU A 133 13.87 4.86 -15.66
N HIS A 134 14.57 5.93 -15.28
CA HIS A 134 14.26 7.29 -15.72
C HIS A 134 15.24 7.76 -16.82
N LEU A 135 14.77 8.70 -17.63
CA LEU A 135 15.58 9.48 -18.57
C LEU A 135 16.16 10.71 -17.85
N ALA A 136 17.12 11.39 -18.48
CA ALA A 136 17.76 12.57 -17.89
C ALA A 136 16.79 13.73 -17.59
N GLY A 137 15.61 13.73 -18.22
CA GLY A 137 14.53 14.70 -17.98
C GLY A 137 13.52 14.28 -16.90
N GLY A 138 13.74 13.17 -16.19
CA GLY A 138 12.81 12.66 -15.16
C GLY A 138 11.72 11.72 -15.69
N ASP A 139 11.43 11.74 -17.00
CA ASP A 139 10.46 10.84 -17.61
C ASP A 139 10.86 9.37 -17.52
N LEU A 140 9.86 8.48 -17.43
CA LEU A 140 10.06 7.04 -17.51
C LEU A 140 10.65 6.64 -18.87
N CYS A 141 11.66 5.77 -18.85
CA CYS A 141 12.13 5.11 -20.06
C CYS A 141 11.14 4.02 -20.45
N GLU A 142 10.10 4.38 -21.21
CA GLU A 142 8.95 3.52 -21.55
C GLU A 142 9.31 2.05 -21.90
N PRO A 143 10.32 1.77 -22.76
CA PRO A 143 10.64 0.40 -23.13
C PRO A 143 11.25 -0.45 -21.99
N LEU A 144 11.83 0.18 -20.96
CA LEU A 144 12.45 -0.48 -19.81
C LEU A 144 11.54 -0.48 -18.58
N ALA A 145 10.76 0.59 -18.41
CA ALA A 145 10.20 1.01 -17.13
C ALA A 145 9.45 -0.12 -16.40
N PHE A 146 8.51 -0.75 -17.09
CA PHE A 146 7.64 -1.77 -16.47
C PHE A 146 8.38 -3.05 -16.07
N ASP A 147 9.23 -3.59 -16.95
CA ASP A 147 9.98 -4.80 -16.62
C ASP A 147 11.08 -4.50 -15.58
N TYR A 148 11.66 -3.29 -15.55
CA TYR A 148 12.61 -2.86 -14.50
C TYR A 148 11.92 -2.70 -13.15
N ALA A 149 10.72 -2.14 -13.11
CA ALA A 149 9.90 -2.09 -11.90
C ALA A 149 9.61 -3.49 -11.34
N LYS A 150 9.31 -4.44 -12.23
CA LYS A 150 9.16 -5.86 -11.85
C LYS A 150 10.46 -6.49 -11.35
N CYS A 151 11.61 -6.14 -11.92
CA CYS A 151 12.91 -6.61 -11.42
C CYS A 151 13.11 -6.14 -9.97
N MET A 152 12.88 -4.85 -9.70
CA MET A 152 13.01 -4.26 -8.37
C MET A 152 12.06 -4.96 -7.37
N ARG A 153 10.78 -5.10 -7.71
CA ARG A 153 9.81 -5.82 -6.87
C ARG A 153 10.29 -7.23 -6.53
N LYS A 154 10.71 -8.00 -7.53
CA LYS A 154 11.09 -9.41 -7.33
C LYS A 154 12.32 -9.54 -6.43
N LEU A 155 13.32 -8.69 -6.64
CA LEU A 155 14.52 -8.69 -5.81
C LEU A 155 14.20 -8.38 -4.36
N LEU A 156 13.37 -7.36 -4.12
CA LEU A 156 13.08 -6.85 -2.78
C LEU A 156 12.01 -7.67 -2.04
N THR A 157 11.11 -8.36 -2.75
CA THR A 157 10.13 -9.26 -2.13
C THR A 157 10.81 -10.51 -1.55
N TYR A 158 11.99 -10.89 -2.04
CA TYR A 158 12.78 -11.94 -1.40
C TYR A 158 13.43 -11.41 -0.13
N GLN A 159 12.83 -11.74 1.02
CA GLN A 159 13.17 -11.19 2.33
C GLN A 159 14.68 -11.16 2.66
N PRO A 160 15.49 -12.19 2.38
CA PRO A 160 16.93 -12.11 2.62
C PRO A 160 17.64 -10.96 1.89
N HIS A 161 17.17 -10.54 0.71
CA HIS A 161 17.76 -9.41 0.01
C HIS A 161 17.41 -8.07 0.66
N ALA A 162 16.15 -7.90 1.06
CA ALA A 162 15.69 -6.67 1.71
C ALA A 162 16.36 -6.48 3.09
N GLU A 163 16.46 -7.55 3.88
CA GLU A 163 17.07 -7.51 5.22
C GLU A 163 18.58 -7.23 5.17
N HIS A 164 19.30 -7.76 4.19
CA HIS A 164 20.75 -7.57 4.14
C HIS A 164 21.16 -6.31 3.36
N LEU A 165 20.21 -5.48 2.91
CA LEU A 165 20.49 -4.28 2.16
C LEU A 165 21.14 -3.21 3.06
N PRO A 166 22.29 -2.63 2.68
CA PRO A 166 22.88 -1.52 3.43
C PRO A 166 21.95 -0.31 3.46
N GLY A 167 22.04 0.50 4.52
CA GLY A 167 21.21 1.69 4.69
C GLY A 167 21.22 2.64 3.48
N GLU A 168 22.40 2.93 2.92
CA GLU A 168 22.53 3.80 1.73
C GLU A 168 21.79 3.23 0.50
N GLN A 169 21.94 1.92 0.24
CA GLN A 169 21.26 1.28 -0.89
C GLN A 169 19.76 1.16 -0.66
N TRP A 170 19.34 0.91 0.59
CA TRP A 170 17.95 0.90 0.99
C TRP A 170 17.32 2.28 0.77
N GLU A 171 18.00 3.35 1.20
CA GLU A 171 17.56 4.73 1.03
C GLU A 171 17.37 5.07 -0.44
N ARG A 172 18.36 4.74 -1.28
CA ARG A 172 18.28 4.94 -2.73
C ARG A 172 17.12 4.17 -3.36
N ALA A 173 16.88 2.92 -2.95
CA ALA A 173 15.76 2.13 -3.44
C ALA A 173 14.40 2.72 -3.02
N VAL A 174 14.27 3.20 -1.78
CA VAL A 174 13.06 3.90 -1.32
C VAL A 174 12.83 5.19 -2.11
N ARG A 175 13.87 6.02 -2.27
CA ARG A 175 13.76 7.28 -3.04
C ARG A 175 13.36 7.02 -4.48
N LEU A 176 13.91 5.99 -5.12
CA LEU A 176 13.48 5.60 -6.46
C LEU A 176 11.99 5.23 -6.49
N CYS A 177 11.52 4.41 -5.54
CA CYS A 177 10.10 4.07 -5.43
C CYS A 177 9.23 5.32 -5.25
N LEU A 178 9.64 6.26 -4.41
CA LEU A 178 8.90 7.51 -4.15
C LEU A 178 8.86 8.42 -5.38
N ILE A 179 9.96 8.56 -6.12
CA ILE A 179 9.99 9.31 -7.38
C ILE A 179 9.03 8.69 -8.39
N SER A 180 9.03 7.36 -8.51
CA SER A 180 8.20 6.66 -9.49
C SER A 180 6.71 6.59 -9.17
N ILE A 181 6.27 6.89 -7.94
CA ILE A 181 4.84 7.01 -7.59
C ILE A 181 4.35 8.46 -7.61
N LYS A 182 5.23 9.45 -7.64
CA LYS A 182 4.84 10.85 -7.79
C LYS A 182 4.33 11.08 -9.20
N ASP A 183 3.08 11.53 -9.32
CA ASP A 183 2.48 11.85 -10.61
C ASP A 183 3.06 13.19 -11.10
N PRO A 184 3.81 13.22 -12.22
CA PRO A 184 4.39 14.44 -12.75
C PRO A 184 3.33 15.45 -13.23
N GLN A 185 2.06 15.07 -13.35
CA GLN A 185 0.98 15.95 -13.82
C GLN A 185 0.28 16.73 -12.70
N ASN A 186 0.49 16.38 -11.42
CA ASN A 186 -0.12 17.10 -10.29
C ASN A 186 0.68 18.31 -9.82
N ASP A 187 1.97 18.41 -10.18
CA ASP A 187 2.81 19.55 -9.79
C ASP A 187 2.39 20.86 -10.49
N ASP A 188 1.66 20.80 -11.61
CA ASP A 188 1.16 21.96 -12.34
C ASP A 188 -0.17 22.51 -11.79
N ASP A 189 -0.93 21.72 -11.02
CA ASP A 189 -2.28 22.08 -10.51
C ASP A 189 -2.27 22.60 -9.05
N ASP A 190 -1.13 22.51 -8.34
CA ASP A 190 -1.01 22.88 -6.92
C ASP A 190 -1.04 24.40 -6.66
N ALA A 191 -1.09 25.23 -7.72
CA ALA A 191 -1.31 26.67 -7.61
C ALA A 191 -2.80 27.06 -7.42
N ASP A 192 -3.75 26.18 -7.73
CA ASP A 192 -5.19 26.47 -7.68
C ASP A 192 -6.01 25.54 -6.76
N ALA A 193 -5.37 24.53 -6.15
CA ALA A 193 -6.04 23.49 -5.36
C ALA A 193 -6.54 23.96 -3.97
N GLU A 194 -6.05 25.08 -3.44
CA GLU A 194 -6.45 25.59 -2.11
C GLU A 194 -7.89 26.17 -2.11
N ALA A 195 -8.46 26.48 -3.29
CA ALA A 195 -9.79 27.08 -3.41
C ALA A 195 -10.96 26.09 -3.55
N THR A 196 -10.71 24.78 -3.71
CA THR A 196 -11.78 23.80 -4.05
C THR A 196 -12.26 22.95 -2.86
N LEU A 197 -11.71 23.15 -1.66
CA LEU A 197 -12.02 22.31 -0.48
C LEU A 197 -13.30 22.69 0.28
N GLU A 198 -14.04 23.71 -0.13
CA GLU A 198 -15.22 24.24 0.57
C GLU A 198 -16.58 23.94 -0.11
N ALA A 199 -16.62 23.26 -1.27
CA ALA A 199 -17.88 22.99 -1.97
C ALA A 199 -18.43 21.58 -1.68
N GLY A 200 -19.48 21.54 -0.85
CA GLY A 200 -20.12 20.32 -0.35
C GLY A 200 -20.89 19.46 -1.36
N HIS A 201 -21.28 18.28 -0.84
CA HIS A 201 -22.33 17.36 -1.32
C HIS A 201 -22.22 16.89 -2.78
N ARG A 202 -21.46 15.80 -3.00
CA ARG A 202 -21.68 14.95 -4.18
C ARG A 202 -22.51 13.73 -3.81
N SER A 203 -23.78 13.87 -4.16
CA SER A 203 -24.76 12.82 -4.32
C SER A 203 -24.22 11.69 -5.22
N THR A 204 -24.47 10.46 -4.80
CA THR A 204 -24.26 9.24 -5.56
C THR A 204 -25.15 9.24 -6.81
N ASN A 205 -24.57 9.30 -8.00
CA ASN A 205 -25.12 8.70 -9.23
C ASN A 205 -24.05 8.71 -10.32
N ASN A 206 -23.37 7.58 -10.47
CA ASN A 206 -22.48 7.33 -11.60
C ASN A 206 -23.33 6.90 -12.81
N ALA A 207 -23.88 7.89 -13.51
CA ALA A 207 -24.40 7.73 -14.86
C ALA A 207 -23.53 8.57 -15.79
N SER A 208 -22.83 7.86 -16.68
CA SER A 208 -21.94 8.38 -17.71
C SER A 208 -22.66 9.35 -18.64
N TYR A 209 -22.43 10.65 -18.46
CA TYR A 209 -22.64 11.66 -19.49
C TYR A 209 -21.53 12.72 -19.37
N GLN A 210 -20.32 12.38 -19.82
CA GLN A 210 -19.36 13.42 -20.18
C GLN A 210 -19.67 13.91 -21.59
N SER A 211 -20.13 15.15 -21.61
CA SER A 211 -20.45 15.97 -22.75
C SER A 211 -19.31 16.02 -23.76
N SER A 212 -19.62 15.63 -24.99
CA SER A 212 -18.86 15.94 -26.18
C SER A 212 -18.75 17.45 -26.36
N ARG A 213 -17.60 18.03 -26.02
CA ARG A 213 -17.16 19.31 -26.59
C ARG A 213 -15.85 19.09 -27.33
N SER A 214 -16.00 18.96 -28.64
CA SER A 214 -14.98 18.88 -29.66
C SER A 214 -14.06 20.10 -29.64
N GLY A 215 -12.77 19.86 -29.40
CA GLY A 215 -11.67 20.76 -29.68
C GLY A 215 -10.45 19.96 -30.12
N ALA A 216 -10.07 20.13 -31.39
CA ALA A 216 -8.80 19.75 -32.04
C ALA A 216 -8.27 18.30 -31.88
N ARG A 217 -8.36 17.57 -32.99
CA ARG A 217 -7.70 16.29 -33.26
C ARG A 217 -6.17 16.46 -33.32
N THR A 218 -5.44 15.77 -32.44
CA THR A 218 -4.19 14.99 -32.65
C THR A 218 -3.47 14.81 -31.30
N GLY A 219 -3.44 13.59 -30.72
CA GLY A 219 -2.56 13.30 -29.55
C GLY A 219 -3.06 12.33 -28.46
N ASN A 220 -4.36 11.98 -28.41
CA ASN A 220 -4.90 11.30 -27.22
C ASN A 220 -4.39 9.87 -26.96
N GLY A 221 -3.90 9.15 -27.99
CA GLY A 221 -3.46 7.76 -27.82
C GLY A 221 -2.15 7.58 -27.05
N THR A 222 -1.20 8.50 -27.23
CA THR A 222 0.12 8.42 -26.58
C THR A 222 0.06 8.82 -25.11
N GLN A 223 -0.71 9.86 -24.77
CA GLN A 223 -0.90 10.29 -23.38
C GLN A 223 -1.63 9.25 -22.53
N GLN A 224 -2.65 8.58 -23.08
CA GLN A 224 -3.35 7.51 -22.38
C GLN A 224 -2.45 6.29 -22.15
N HIS A 225 -1.59 5.95 -23.12
CA HIS A 225 -0.61 4.87 -22.98
C HIS A 225 0.41 5.18 -21.87
N GLN A 226 0.97 6.39 -21.86
CA GLN A 226 1.90 6.84 -20.83
C GLN A 226 1.30 6.82 -19.42
N ARG A 227 0.05 7.28 -19.26
CA ARG A 227 -0.67 7.19 -17.98
C ARG A 227 -0.86 5.74 -17.51
N THR A 228 -1.24 4.85 -18.43
CA THR A 228 -1.42 3.43 -18.11
C THR A 228 -0.10 2.79 -17.68
N LEU A 229 0.99 3.09 -18.39
CA LEU A 229 2.32 2.61 -18.07
C LEU A 229 2.81 3.16 -16.73
N PHE A 230 2.66 4.46 -16.48
CA PHE A 230 3.00 5.09 -15.22
C PHE A 230 2.28 4.40 -14.05
N HIS A 231 0.97 4.21 -14.17
CA HIS A 231 0.21 3.51 -13.14
C HIS A 231 0.73 2.09 -12.90
N GLN A 232 1.00 1.33 -13.96
CA GLN A 232 1.58 -0.01 -13.84
C GLN A 232 2.95 -0.01 -13.15
N VAL A 233 3.80 0.98 -13.45
CA VAL A 233 5.11 1.13 -12.80
C VAL A 233 4.93 1.52 -11.32
N ALA A 234 4.08 2.50 -11.03
CA ALA A 234 3.77 2.96 -9.68
C ALA A 234 3.26 1.80 -8.80
N GLU A 235 2.39 0.93 -9.31
CA GLU A 235 1.94 -0.25 -8.56
C GLU A 235 3.09 -1.20 -8.21
N GLU A 236 3.95 -1.53 -9.18
CA GLU A 236 5.13 -2.40 -8.93
C GLU A 236 6.12 -1.75 -7.94
N MET A 237 6.23 -0.42 -7.94
CA MET A 237 7.03 0.34 -6.98
C MET A 237 6.43 0.34 -5.58
N LEU A 238 5.10 0.39 -5.44
CA LEU A 238 4.44 0.22 -4.14
C LEU A 238 4.67 -1.17 -3.55
N PHE A 239 4.64 -2.23 -4.36
CA PHE A 239 5.02 -3.56 -3.89
C PHE A 239 6.48 -3.60 -3.41
N SER A 240 7.38 -2.92 -4.13
CA SER A 240 8.79 -2.80 -3.75
C SER A 240 8.97 -2.05 -2.43
N LEU A 241 8.27 -0.91 -2.28
CA LEU A 241 8.29 -0.08 -1.07
C LEU A 241 7.70 -0.81 0.15
N ARG A 242 6.62 -1.58 -0.05
CA ARG A 242 6.07 -2.44 1.01
C ARG A 242 7.11 -3.45 1.49
N ALA A 243 7.82 -4.10 0.57
CA ALA A 243 8.84 -5.08 0.94
C ALA A 243 10.02 -4.43 1.69
N LEU A 244 10.45 -3.24 1.27
CA LEU A 244 11.51 -2.46 1.94
C LEU A 244 11.12 -2.04 3.36
N THR A 245 9.87 -1.63 3.57
CA THR A 245 9.37 -1.16 4.88
C THR A 245 8.96 -2.29 5.82
N ALA A 246 8.69 -3.49 5.29
CA ALA A 246 8.35 -4.67 6.08
C ALA A 246 9.57 -5.36 6.70
N ALA A 247 10.79 -5.05 6.25
CA ALA A 247 12.00 -5.65 6.78
C ALA A 247 12.25 -5.16 8.23
N PRO A 248 12.54 -6.08 9.19
CA PRO A 248 12.64 -5.75 10.61
C PRO A 248 13.81 -4.83 10.96
N ASN A 249 14.82 -4.73 10.09
CA ASN A 249 16.00 -3.90 10.28
C ASN A 249 16.06 -2.72 9.29
N ALA A 250 14.93 -2.37 8.67
CA ALA A 250 14.86 -1.24 7.74
C ALA A 250 15.08 0.10 8.47
N PRO A 251 15.93 1.01 7.96
CA PRO A 251 16.15 2.34 8.53
C PRO A 251 15.01 3.30 8.17
N VAL A 252 13.79 2.98 8.61
CA VAL A 252 12.54 3.64 8.21
C VAL A 252 12.47 5.12 8.63
N ILE A 253 13.06 5.46 9.77
CA ILE A 253 12.86 6.76 10.43
C ILE A 253 13.38 7.93 9.60
N SER A 254 14.52 7.77 8.92
CA SER A 254 15.15 8.86 8.14
C SER A 254 14.27 9.35 6.98
N LEU A 255 13.49 8.45 6.38
CA LEU A 255 12.59 8.75 5.25
C LEU A 255 11.11 8.70 5.62
N ALA A 256 10.77 8.57 6.90
CA ALA A 256 9.39 8.32 7.32
C ALA A 256 8.39 9.40 6.84
N SER A 257 8.80 10.67 6.90
CA SER A 257 7.97 11.78 6.41
C SER A 257 7.75 11.70 4.90
N GLU A 258 8.81 11.54 4.13
CA GLU A 258 8.72 11.44 2.66
C GLU A 258 7.87 10.24 2.22
N MET A 259 8.00 9.09 2.91
CA MET A 259 7.21 7.90 2.62
C MET A 259 5.73 8.07 2.94
N LEU A 260 5.39 8.59 4.13
CA LEU A 260 3.99 8.77 4.53
C LEU A 260 3.28 9.74 3.58
N TRP A 261 3.86 10.92 3.33
CA TRP A 261 3.24 11.91 2.45
C TRP A 261 3.21 11.45 1.00
N GLY A 262 4.30 10.86 0.48
CA GLY A 262 4.32 10.33 -0.89
C GLY A 262 3.24 9.28 -1.14
N VAL A 263 3.00 8.36 -0.20
CA VAL A 263 1.93 7.36 -0.31
C VAL A 263 0.55 7.98 -0.13
N ILE A 264 0.38 8.94 0.78
CA ILE A 264 -0.88 9.65 0.99
C ILE A 264 -1.28 10.43 -0.27
N ASP A 265 -0.35 11.14 -0.88
CA ASP A 265 -0.59 11.94 -2.08
C ASP A 265 -0.91 11.03 -3.26
N PHE A 266 -0.18 9.92 -3.42
CA PHE A 266 -0.53 8.90 -4.41
C PHE A 266 -1.97 8.38 -4.24
N MET A 267 -2.42 8.07 -3.01
CA MET A 267 -3.78 7.62 -2.76
C MET A 267 -4.85 8.69 -3.04
N LYS A 268 -4.53 9.99 -2.90
CA LYS A 268 -5.48 11.08 -3.20
C LYS A 268 -5.80 11.18 -4.69
N THR A 269 -4.90 10.75 -5.56
CA THR A 269 -5.10 10.78 -7.03
C THR A 269 -6.26 9.88 -7.49
N GLY A 270 -6.69 8.91 -6.67
CA GLY A 270 -7.84 8.04 -6.96
C GLY A 270 -7.60 7.06 -8.12
N VAL A 271 -6.36 6.91 -8.59
CA VAL A 271 -6.00 6.03 -9.72
C VAL A 271 -5.81 4.58 -9.27
N THR A 272 -5.94 4.29 -7.98
CA THR A 272 -5.49 3.03 -7.38
C THR A 272 -6.43 1.84 -7.60
N THR A 273 -5.85 0.64 -7.69
CA THR A 273 -6.59 -0.64 -7.65
C THR A 273 -6.70 -1.14 -6.22
N SER A 274 -7.63 -2.08 -5.97
CA SER A 274 -7.82 -2.65 -4.62
C SER A 274 -6.53 -3.27 -4.03
N HIS A 275 -5.64 -3.80 -4.87
CA HIS A 275 -4.36 -4.36 -4.42
C HIS A 275 -3.32 -3.28 -4.10
N SER A 276 -3.22 -2.23 -4.91
CA SER A 276 -2.29 -1.12 -4.64
C SER A 276 -2.70 -0.32 -3.40
N GLU A 277 -4.00 -0.09 -3.18
CA GLU A 277 -4.51 0.54 -1.97
C GLU A 277 -4.19 -0.26 -0.69
N SER A 278 -4.32 -1.60 -0.74
CA SER A 278 -3.91 -2.46 0.36
C SER A 278 -2.42 -2.34 0.65
N ASN A 279 -1.57 -2.24 -0.38
CA ASN A 279 -0.14 -2.01 -0.18
C ASN A 279 0.16 -0.62 0.40
N CYS A 280 -0.56 0.42 -0.01
CA CYS A 280 -0.42 1.76 0.55
C CYS A 280 -0.68 1.77 2.06
N PHE A 281 -1.79 1.18 2.51
CA PHE A 281 -2.08 1.07 3.94
C PHE A 281 -1.09 0.17 4.69
N ALA A 282 -0.57 -0.88 4.05
CA ALA A 282 0.49 -1.71 4.63
C ALA A 282 1.79 -0.93 4.83
N ILE A 283 2.20 -0.12 3.84
CA ILE A 283 3.37 0.77 3.94
C ILE A 283 3.16 1.78 5.07
N ILE A 284 2.00 2.43 5.12
CA ILE A 284 1.65 3.38 6.18
C ILE A 284 1.72 2.70 7.55
N SER A 285 1.13 1.51 7.70
CA SER A 285 1.15 0.75 8.96
C SER A 285 2.57 0.39 9.40
N ASN A 286 3.41 -0.06 8.45
CA ASN A 286 4.82 -0.34 8.73
C ASN A 286 5.53 0.92 9.23
N VAL A 287 5.39 2.06 8.54
CA VAL A 287 6.04 3.31 8.93
C VAL A 287 5.49 3.86 10.26
N LEU A 288 4.19 3.74 10.50
CA LEU A 288 3.56 4.12 11.77
C LEU A 288 4.09 3.30 12.95
N SER A 289 4.35 2.00 12.75
CA SER A 289 4.88 1.14 13.82
C SER A 289 6.22 1.62 14.39
N TRP A 290 7.05 2.29 13.58
CA TRP A 290 8.30 2.91 13.98
C TRP A 290 8.09 4.34 14.51
N THR A 291 7.40 5.18 13.73
CA THR A 291 7.22 6.61 14.06
C THR A 291 6.41 6.85 15.32
N GLN A 292 5.56 5.90 15.74
CA GLN A 292 4.74 6.06 16.94
C GLN A 292 5.54 6.30 18.23
N THR A 293 6.80 5.83 18.27
CA THR A 293 7.69 6.03 19.43
C THR A 293 8.72 7.12 19.21
N GLU A 294 9.15 7.37 17.97
CA GLU A 294 10.27 8.26 17.69
C GLU A 294 9.86 9.65 17.20
N ASN A 295 8.74 9.77 16.47
CA ASN A 295 8.30 11.03 15.86
C ASN A 295 6.78 11.22 16.00
N ILE A 296 6.36 11.47 17.23
CA ILE A 296 4.96 11.68 17.63
C ILE A 296 4.31 12.83 16.85
N ASP A 297 5.06 13.88 16.55
CA ASP A 297 4.56 15.06 15.84
C ASP A 297 4.26 14.78 14.36
N LEU A 298 5.07 13.96 13.70
CA LEU A 298 4.77 13.48 12.35
C LEU A 298 3.51 12.61 12.35
N SER A 299 3.43 11.62 13.25
CA SER A 299 2.27 10.72 13.33
C SER A 299 0.97 11.48 13.65
N THR A 300 1.04 12.50 14.51
CA THR A 300 -0.11 13.38 14.84
C THR A 300 -0.58 14.18 13.61
N ARG A 301 0.36 14.78 12.85
CA ARG A 301 0.02 15.53 11.63
C ARG A 301 -0.61 14.65 10.55
N VAL A 302 -0.07 13.45 10.38
CA VAL A 302 -0.54 12.49 9.37
C VAL A 302 -1.90 11.87 9.75
N ALA A 303 -2.22 11.75 11.04
CA ALA A 303 -3.46 11.13 11.52
C ALA A 303 -4.74 11.77 10.94
N SER A 304 -4.80 13.09 10.84
CA SER A 304 -5.98 13.80 10.27
C SER A 304 -6.24 13.40 8.81
N HIS A 305 -5.18 13.37 7.99
CA HIS A 305 -5.26 12.98 6.59
C HIS A 305 -5.61 11.50 6.44
N LEU A 306 -5.06 10.63 7.28
CA LEU A 306 -5.35 9.20 7.25
C LEU A 306 -6.79 8.89 7.64
N VAL A 307 -7.38 9.58 8.62
CA VAL A 307 -8.81 9.39 8.94
C VAL A 307 -9.70 9.73 7.75
N ARG A 308 -9.40 10.82 7.05
CA ARG A 308 -10.14 11.21 5.84
C ARG A 308 -10.02 10.15 4.74
N LEU A 309 -8.82 9.64 4.52
CA LEU A 309 -8.56 8.57 3.56
C LEU A 309 -9.26 7.26 3.95
N LEU A 310 -9.21 6.89 5.24
CA LEU A 310 -9.92 5.73 5.78
C LEU A 310 -11.42 5.84 5.49
N ARG A 311 -12.04 7.00 5.72
CA ARG A 311 -13.45 7.22 5.41
C ARG A 311 -13.76 6.99 3.93
N VAL A 312 -13.01 7.64 3.05
CA VAL A 312 -13.25 7.59 1.59
C VAL A 312 -13.08 6.16 1.08
N GLN A 313 -11.95 5.53 1.42
CA GLN A 313 -11.60 4.20 0.91
C GLN A 313 -12.47 3.08 1.52
N TRP A 314 -12.96 3.26 2.76
CA TRP A 314 -13.87 2.29 3.37
C TRP A 314 -15.15 2.14 2.56
N SER A 315 -15.67 3.27 2.06
CA SER A 315 -16.91 3.30 1.26
C SER A 315 -16.73 2.79 -0.17
N ALA A 316 -15.54 2.95 -0.75
CA ALA A 316 -15.23 2.51 -2.11
C ALA A 316 -15.15 0.98 -2.24
N TRP A 317 -14.83 0.28 -1.15
CA TRP A 317 -14.66 -1.17 -1.17
C TRP A 317 -15.95 -1.95 -0.93
N ASN A 318 -16.48 -2.48 -2.04
CA ASN A 318 -17.67 -3.32 -2.07
C ASN A 318 -17.45 -4.74 -1.50
N SER A 319 -16.19 -5.20 -1.34
CA SER A 319 -15.92 -6.51 -0.74
C SER A 319 -15.98 -6.45 0.79
N LYS A 320 -16.74 -7.39 1.38
CA LYS A 320 -16.94 -7.51 2.84
C LYS A 320 -15.67 -7.98 3.59
N LEU A 321 -14.68 -8.52 2.88
CA LEU A 321 -13.45 -9.10 3.46
C LEU A 321 -12.23 -8.87 2.56
N SER A 322 -11.98 -7.64 2.14
CA SER A 322 -10.75 -7.33 1.38
C SER A 322 -9.54 -7.26 2.32
N LEU A 323 -8.38 -7.72 1.84
CA LEU A 323 -7.07 -7.53 2.47
C LEU A 323 -6.85 -6.07 2.88
N GLY A 324 -7.28 -5.16 2.02
CA GLY A 324 -7.22 -3.75 2.31
C GLY A 324 -7.96 -3.33 3.57
N LYS A 325 -9.17 -3.86 3.86
CA LYS A 325 -9.90 -3.49 5.09
C LYS A 325 -9.17 -3.96 6.34
N GLN A 326 -8.42 -5.05 6.25
CA GLN A 326 -7.55 -5.50 7.34
C GLN A 326 -6.42 -4.50 7.57
N GLU A 327 -5.75 -4.05 6.51
CA GLU A 327 -4.68 -3.04 6.59
C GLU A 327 -5.20 -1.69 7.12
N MET A 328 -6.43 -1.30 6.77
CA MET A 328 -7.10 -0.13 7.33
C MET A 328 -7.37 -0.27 8.83
N LEU A 329 -7.84 -1.43 9.29
CA LEU A 329 -8.05 -1.69 10.72
C LEU A 329 -6.73 -1.67 11.50
N ILE A 330 -5.66 -2.23 10.92
CA ILE A 330 -4.29 -2.14 11.49
C ILE A 330 -3.85 -0.68 11.59
N THR A 331 -4.06 0.10 10.53
CA THR A 331 -3.76 1.54 10.51
C THR A 331 -4.53 2.26 11.63
N MET A 332 -5.83 1.97 11.80
CA MET A 332 -6.64 2.56 12.87
C MET A 332 -6.11 2.23 14.27
N MET A 333 -5.60 1.01 14.48
CA MET A 333 -4.99 0.63 15.76
C MET A 333 -3.74 1.46 16.05
N TYR A 334 -2.87 1.67 15.06
CA TYR A 334 -1.71 2.55 15.23
C TYR A 334 -2.09 4.02 15.42
N LEU A 335 -3.21 4.47 14.85
CA LEU A 335 -3.66 5.85 14.96
C LEU A 335 -4.31 6.21 16.30
N GLN A 336 -4.77 5.22 17.08
CA GLN A 336 -5.49 5.43 18.33
C GLN A 336 -4.91 6.53 19.25
N PRO A 337 -3.64 6.48 19.69
CA PRO A 337 -3.10 7.47 20.62
C PRO A 337 -3.04 8.88 20.02
N PHE A 338 -2.80 8.98 18.71
CA PHE A 338 -2.73 10.27 18.01
C PHE A 338 -4.11 10.89 17.82
N LEU A 339 -5.14 10.07 17.58
CA LEU A 339 -6.52 10.53 17.50
C LEU A 339 -7.03 11.03 18.86
N GLN A 340 -6.63 10.39 19.97
CA GLN A 340 -6.95 10.89 21.31
C GLN A 340 -6.38 12.30 21.53
N LYS A 341 -5.10 12.51 21.19
CA LYS A 341 -4.44 13.83 21.30
C LYS A 341 -5.04 14.87 20.35
N LEU A 342 -5.37 14.48 19.13
CA LEU A 342 -5.92 15.40 18.14
C LEU A 342 -7.34 15.86 18.52
N LEU A 343 -8.16 14.95 19.04
CA LEU A 343 -9.53 15.24 19.48
C LEU A 343 -9.62 16.00 20.80
N SER A 344 -8.52 16.09 21.57
CA SER A 344 -8.43 16.98 22.73
C SER A 344 -8.00 18.41 22.36
N THR A 345 -7.79 18.70 21.08
CA THR A 345 -7.36 20.02 20.58
C THR A 345 -8.51 20.70 19.83
N THR A 346 -8.60 22.03 19.90
CA THR A 346 -9.67 22.84 19.25
C THR A 346 -9.75 22.72 17.72
N LEU A 347 -8.71 22.19 17.07
CA LEU A 347 -8.65 21.92 15.62
C LEU A 347 -9.35 20.60 15.20
N ALA A 348 -10.08 19.96 16.12
CA ALA A 348 -10.67 18.63 15.94
C ALA A 348 -11.92 18.54 15.04
N THR A 349 -12.58 19.66 14.72
CA THR A 349 -13.89 19.68 14.04
C THR A 349 -13.96 18.88 12.73
N PRO A 350 -13.01 19.01 11.76
CA PRO A 350 -13.08 18.24 10.52
C PRO A 350 -12.84 16.74 10.75
N VAL A 351 -11.89 16.40 11.63
CA VAL A 351 -11.56 15.00 11.95
C VAL A 351 -12.72 14.31 12.66
N ARG A 352 -13.42 15.01 13.55
CA ARG A 352 -14.62 14.52 14.20
C ARG A 352 -15.71 14.16 13.18
N GLY A 353 -15.97 15.03 12.22
CA GLY A 353 -16.92 14.77 11.13
C GLY A 353 -16.53 13.54 10.29
N ASP A 354 -15.25 13.41 9.97
CA ASP A 354 -14.74 12.26 9.22
C ASP A 354 -14.87 10.94 10.00
N LEU A 355 -14.62 10.96 11.31
CA LEU A 355 -14.78 9.80 12.20
C LEU A 355 -16.24 9.37 12.35
N VAL A 356 -17.17 10.31 12.50
CA VAL A 356 -18.62 10.00 12.56
C VAL A 356 -19.07 9.32 11.26
N ALA A 357 -18.65 9.86 10.12
CA ALA A 357 -18.97 9.27 8.82
C ALA A 357 -18.33 7.88 8.64
N LEU A 358 -17.07 7.70 9.05
CA LEU A 358 -16.40 6.39 9.03
C LEU A 358 -17.12 5.38 9.92
N LEU A 359 -17.53 5.77 11.13
CA LEU A 359 -18.30 4.92 12.06
C LEU A 359 -19.63 4.49 11.45
N SER A 360 -20.37 5.42 10.83
CA SER A 360 -21.60 5.11 10.11
C SER A 360 -21.37 4.11 8.98
N ASN A 361 -20.30 4.28 8.19
CA ASN A 361 -19.92 3.36 7.12
C ASN A 361 -19.61 1.95 7.63
N MET A 362 -18.83 1.83 8.72
CA MET A 362 -18.52 0.55 9.35
C MET A 362 -19.77 -0.15 9.87
N ARG A 363 -20.67 0.58 10.55
CA ARG A 363 -21.93 0.04 11.08
C ARG A 363 -22.86 -0.45 9.98
N SER A 364 -23.09 0.38 8.97
CA SER A 364 -23.92 0.05 7.80
C SER A 364 -23.40 -1.18 7.06
N GLU A 365 -22.07 -1.28 6.87
CA GLU A 365 -21.48 -2.46 6.27
C GLU A 365 -21.71 -3.71 7.13
N TYR A 366 -21.44 -3.63 8.43
CA TYR A 366 -21.56 -4.76 9.35
C TYR A 366 -23.01 -5.25 9.48
N ALA A 367 -23.97 -4.32 9.56
CA ALA A 367 -25.39 -4.62 9.57
C ALA A 367 -25.85 -5.34 8.30
N LYS A 368 -25.30 -5.01 7.12
CA LYS A 368 -25.62 -5.67 5.84
C LYS A 368 -24.94 -7.04 5.64
N ARG A 369 -24.13 -7.51 6.59
CA ARG A 369 -23.55 -8.86 6.53
C ARG A 369 -24.60 -9.91 6.87
N LEU A 370 -24.46 -11.10 6.28
CA LEU A 370 -25.27 -12.25 6.68
C LEU A 370 -24.87 -12.65 8.10
N ASP A 371 -25.76 -13.27 8.85
CA ASP A 371 -25.50 -13.63 10.25
C ASP A 371 -24.21 -14.47 10.38
N ARG A 372 -24.00 -15.48 9.53
CA ARG A 372 -22.77 -16.30 9.49
C ARG A 372 -21.46 -15.52 9.21
N ASP A 373 -21.57 -14.31 8.68
CA ASP A 373 -20.44 -13.43 8.36
C ASP A 373 -20.23 -12.34 9.44
N ARG A 374 -21.10 -12.29 10.47
CA ARG A 374 -20.94 -11.49 11.69
C ARG A 374 -20.19 -12.27 12.78
N LEU A 375 -19.77 -11.57 13.83
CA LEU A 375 -19.08 -12.16 14.97
C LEU A 375 -20.02 -13.10 15.75
N GLN A 376 -19.84 -14.41 15.55
CA GLN A 376 -20.58 -15.42 16.30
C GLN A 376 -20.09 -15.52 17.74
N LEU A 377 -21.02 -15.84 18.66
CA LEU A 377 -20.70 -16.11 20.07
C LEU A 377 -19.75 -17.30 20.23
N ASP A 378 -19.80 -18.29 19.33
CA ASP A 378 -18.88 -19.43 19.30
C ASP A 378 -17.41 -19.02 19.12
N ASN A 379 -17.17 -17.85 18.53
CA ASN A 379 -15.83 -17.28 18.38
C ASN A 379 -15.34 -16.56 19.64
N ILE A 380 -16.15 -16.43 20.67
CA ILE A 380 -15.83 -15.68 21.90
C ILE A 380 -15.75 -16.67 23.07
N ARG A 381 -14.78 -16.48 23.96
CA ARG A 381 -14.75 -17.12 25.28
C ARG A 381 -14.81 -16.06 26.34
N LEU A 382 -15.70 -16.26 27.31
CA LEU A 382 -15.70 -15.47 28.53
C LEU A 382 -14.60 -16.00 29.44
N THR A 383 -13.55 -15.23 29.61
CA THR A 383 -12.43 -15.58 30.47
C THR A 383 -12.26 -14.46 31.49
N PRO A 384 -12.28 -14.74 32.81
CA PRO A 384 -12.16 -13.71 33.85
C PRO A 384 -10.74 -13.13 33.88
N ALA A 385 -10.61 -11.82 34.15
CA ALA A 385 -9.37 -11.01 34.07
C ALA A 385 -8.15 -11.57 34.85
N VAL A 386 -8.40 -12.51 35.76
CA VAL A 386 -7.42 -13.14 36.65
C VAL A 386 -6.53 -14.17 35.94
N THR A 387 -6.94 -14.68 34.77
CA THR A 387 -6.09 -15.64 34.03
C THR A 387 -4.88 -14.94 33.41
N PRO A 388 -3.66 -15.52 33.54
CA PRO A 388 -2.45 -14.91 33.01
C PRO A 388 -2.60 -14.69 31.50
N LYS A 389 -2.28 -13.47 31.06
CA LYS A 389 -2.30 -13.10 29.64
C LYS A 389 -1.30 -13.99 28.89
N SER A 390 -1.79 -14.97 28.15
CA SER A 390 -0.96 -15.63 27.14
C SER A 390 -0.48 -14.57 26.16
N ARG A 391 0.82 -14.59 25.81
CA ARG A 391 1.46 -13.58 24.94
C ARG A 391 0.76 -13.42 23.57
N PHE A 392 -0.06 -14.38 23.17
CA PHE A 392 -0.70 -14.44 21.85
C PHE A 392 -2.23 -14.42 21.91
N SER A 393 -2.82 -14.10 23.06
CA SER A 393 -4.28 -14.06 23.21
C SER A 393 -4.85 -12.67 22.88
N ILE A 394 -5.65 -12.57 21.82
CA ILE A 394 -6.46 -11.38 21.53
C ILE A 394 -7.63 -11.34 22.53
N ARG A 395 -7.61 -10.36 23.44
CA ARG A 395 -8.50 -10.35 24.59
C ARG A 395 -8.82 -8.92 25.06
N GLN A 396 -10.08 -8.72 25.46
CA GLN A 396 -10.57 -7.60 26.27
C GLN A 396 -10.75 -8.04 27.74
N GLU A 397 -11.30 -7.19 28.61
CA GLU A 397 -11.36 -7.48 30.05
C GLU A 397 -12.02 -8.83 30.39
N ILE A 398 -13.16 -9.13 29.76
CA ILE A 398 -13.94 -10.35 30.02
C ILE A 398 -14.06 -11.26 28.79
N MET A 399 -13.87 -10.74 27.59
CA MET A 399 -13.98 -11.50 26.34
C MET A 399 -12.62 -11.83 25.75
N GLN A 400 -12.44 -13.06 25.30
CA GLN A 400 -11.27 -13.53 24.56
C GLN A 400 -11.72 -14.09 23.21
N LEU A 401 -11.00 -13.74 22.14
CA LEU A 401 -11.25 -14.31 20.82
C LEU A 401 -10.72 -15.75 20.75
N GLN A 402 -11.54 -16.66 20.26
CA GLN A 402 -11.08 -17.95 19.74
C GLN A 402 -10.59 -17.70 18.31
N CYS A 403 -9.26 -17.75 18.11
CA CYS A 403 -8.64 -17.61 16.80
C CYS A 403 -8.93 -18.84 15.91
N ASN A 404 -10.20 -19.02 15.52
CA ASN A 404 -10.69 -20.12 14.71
C ASN A 404 -10.69 -19.78 13.20
N GLY A 405 -10.15 -18.62 12.82
CA GLY A 405 -9.93 -18.21 11.43
C GLY A 405 -9.84 -16.69 11.24
N SER A 406 -9.28 -16.27 10.10
CA SER A 406 -9.11 -14.84 9.75
C SER A 406 -10.41 -14.02 9.76
N ARG A 407 -11.56 -14.68 9.55
CA ARG A 407 -12.87 -14.02 9.59
C ARG A 407 -13.27 -13.57 10.99
N SER A 408 -13.07 -14.41 12.00
CA SER A 408 -13.43 -14.07 13.38
C SER A 408 -12.53 -12.97 13.91
N GLU A 409 -11.24 -12.99 13.54
CA GLU A 409 -10.28 -11.91 13.80
C GLU A 409 -10.74 -10.60 13.16
N HIS A 410 -11.04 -10.59 11.85
CA HIS A 410 -11.52 -9.38 11.17
C HIS A 410 -12.77 -8.79 11.82
N ASN A 411 -13.77 -9.63 12.13
CA ASN A 411 -15.00 -9.18 12.77
C ASN A 411 -14.76 -8.62 14.18
N TRP A 412 -13.89 -9.27 14.94
CA TRP A 412 -13.47 -8.81 16.27
C TRP A 412 -12.81 -7.43 16.19
N PHE A 413 -11.83 -7.26 15.30
CA PHE A 413 -11.13 -5.98 15.12
C PHE A 413 -12.05 -4.90 14.57
N LEU A 414 -12.99 -5.23 13.68
CA LEU A 414 -13.99 -4.28 13.17
C LEU A 414 -14.89 -3.75 14.29
N ILE A 415 -15.45 -4.62 15.13
CA ILE A 415 -16.27 -4.17 16.28
C ILE A 415 -15.42 -3.40 17.28
N SER A 416 -14.20 -3.87 17.54
CA SER A 416 -13.27 -3.15 18.41
C SER A 416 -12.95 -1.75 17.88
N ALA A 417 -12.81 -1.58 16.57
CA ALA A 417 -12.61 -0.28 15.93
C ALA A 417 -13.86 0.60 16.00
N MET A 418 -15.07 0.04 15.83
CA MET A 418 -16.33 0.78 16.03
C MET A 418 -16.47 1.28 17.47
N ALA A 419 -16.14 0.44 18.45
CA ALA A 419 -16.14 0.81 19.87
C ALA A 419 -15.09 1.88 20.17
N LEU A 420 -13.87 1.73 19.64
CA LEU A 420 -12.80 2.72 19.74
C LEU A 420 -13.24 4.09 19.23
N VAL A 421 -13.76 4.16 18.00
CA VAL A 421 -14.21 5.44 17.42
C VAL A 421 -15.35 6.04 18.23
N THR A 422 -16.27 5.21 18.74
CA THR A 422 -17.33 5.68 19.64
C THR A 422 -16.74 6.30 20.92
N GLN A 423 -15.76 5.64 21.55
CA GLN A 423 -15.07 6.14 22.75
C GLN A 423 -14.34 7.46 22.49
N LEU A 424 -13.62 7.56 21.38
CA LEU A 424 -12.92 8.78 20.97
C LEU A 424 -13.89 9.96 20.84
N LEU A 425 -15.03 9.76 20.19
CA LEU A 425 -16.04 10.80 19.97
C LEU A 425 -16.75 11.20 21.27
N THR A 426 -17.06 10.25 22.15
CA THR A 426 -17.69 10.53 23.45
C THR A 426 -16.76 11.31 24.38
N THR A 427 -15.49 10.90 24.48
CA THR A 427 -14.50 11.54 25.37
C THR A 427 -14.19 12.96 24.91
N SER A 428 -14.20 13.22 23.59
CA SER A 428 -13.98 14.56 23.05
C SER A 428 -15.13 15.53 23.39
N ASN A 429 -16.39 15.08 23.36
CA ASN A 429 -17.54 15.94 23.70
C ASN A 429 -17.52 16.42 25.16
N THR A 430 -17.00 15.62 26.10
CA THR A 430 -16.90 16.04 27.51
C THR A 430 -15.91 17.19 27.73
N TYR A 431 -14.90 17.35 26.86
CA TYR A 431 -13.97 18.47 26.93
C TYR A 431 -14.58 19.77 26.41
N ASP A 432 -15.30 19.72 25.29
CA ASP A 432 -15.96 20.89 24.68
C ASP A 432 -17.02 21.49 25.64
N ASP A 433 -17.84 20.65 26.28
CA ASP A 433 -18.85 21.09 27.26
C ASP A 433 -18.23 21.69 28.55
N ALA A 434 -17.03 21.24 28.93
CA ALA A 434 -16.32 21.76 30.11
C ALA A 434 -15.64 23.12 29.83
N SER A 435 -15.08 23.33 28.63
CA SER A 435 -14.45 24.60 28.25
C SER A 435 -15.44 25.75 28.02
N ASP A 436 -16.65 25.46 27.55
CA ASP A 436 -17.71 26.46 27.36
C ASP A 436 -18.35 26.91 28.69
N SER A 437 -18.08 26.22 29.79
CA SER A 437 -18.64 26.50 31.10
C SER A 437 -17.93 27.65 31.85
N GLU A 438 -16.75 28.07 31.42
CA GLU A 438 -15.96 29.13 32.09
C GLU A 438 -15.98 30.51 31.40
N SER A 439 -16.66 30.65 30.25
CA SER A 439 -16.82 31.94 29.57
C SER A 439 -18.10 32.66 30.02
N ASP A 440 -18.00 33.43 31.11
CA ASP A 440 -19.02 34.37 31.56
C ASP A 440 -19.28 35.48 30.52
N GLY A 441 -20.55 35.85 30.35
CA GLY A 441 -20.94 37.15 29.77
C GLY A 441 -21.16 37.25 28.26
N GLY A 442 -22.27 36.69 27.75
CA GLY A 442 -23.02 37.35 26.66
C GLY A 442 -23.39 36.52 25.43
N ARG A 443 -24.70 36.53 25.13
CA ARG A 443 -25.38 35.97 23.93
C ARG A 443 -25.36 34.44 23.79
N ARG A 444 -26.43 33.83 24.30
CA ARG A 444 -26.92 32.50 23.90
C ARG A 444 -27.30 32.49 22.42
N THR A 445 -26.32 32.25 21.55
CA THR A 445 -26.56 31.76 20.19
C THR A 445 -27.10 30.33 20.28
N LYS A 446 -28.15 30.07 19.50
CA LYS A 446 -28.92 28.82 19.40
C LYS A 446 -28.06 27.57 19.70
N ARG A 447 -28.32 26.92 20.84
CA ARG A 447 -27.66 25.70 21.33
C ARG A 447 -27.62 24.66 20.20
N GLN A 448 -26.46 24.49 19.57
CA GLN A 448 -26.25 23.47 18.54
C GLN A 448 -26.38 22.13 19.26
N LYS A 449 -27.32 21.29 18.83
CA LYS A 449 -27.62 20.02 19.48
C LYS A 449 -26.44 19.07 19.18
N THR A 450 -25.45 19.02 20.06
CA THR A 450 -24.35 18.05 20.02
C THR A 450 -24.96 16.68 20.30
N SER A 451 -25.18 15.87 19.25
CA SER A 451 -25.65 14.49 19.43
C SER A 451 -24.58 13.72 20.18
N ASN A 452 -24.90 13.34 21.42
CA ASN A 452 -24.02 12.49 22.21
C ASN A 452 -23.96 11.11 21.55
N GLN A 453 -22.76 10.67 21.15
CA GLN A 453 -22.60 9.41 20.43
C GLN A 453 -23.08 8.18 21.23
N LEU A 454 -23.13 8.28 22.57
CA LEU A 454 -23.73 7.27 23.43
C LEU A 454 -25.25 7.22 23.33
N ASP A 455 -25.91 8.37 23.20
CA ASP A 455 -27.36 8.44 23.02
C ASP A 455 -27.73 7.90 21.63
N ASP A 456 -26.90 8.21 20.61
CA ASP A 456 -27.03 7.64 19.26
C ASP A 456 -26.86 6.10 19.30
N LEU A 457 -25.84 5.59 19.98
CA LEU A 457 -25.63 4.15 20.14
C LEU A 457 -26.78 3.47 20.89
N SER A 458 -27.29 4.10 21.95
CA SER A 458 -28.44 3.60 22.73
C SER A 458 -29.71 3.55 21.88
N THR A 459 -29.92 4.57 21.04
CA THR A 459 -31.04 4.61 20.09
C THR A 459 -30.93 3.49 19.05
N LEU A 460 -29.73 3.25 18.52
CA LEU A 460 -29.48 2.16 17.57
C LEU A 460 -29.64 0.76 18.18
N CYS A 461 -29.48 0.59 19.50
CA CYS A 461 -29.79 -0.67 20.17
C CYS A 461 -31.30 -1.00 20.18
N LEU A 462 -32.15 0.00 19.90
CA LEU A 462 -33.60 -0.14 19.79
C LEU A 462 -34.08 -0.11 18.33
N ASP A 463 -33.16 -0.16 17.36
CA ASP A 463 -33.48 -0.08 15.94
C ASP A 463 -34.37 -1.27 15.50
N PRO A 464 -35.38 -1.04 14.64
CA PRO A 464 -36.22 -2.12 14.12
C PRO A 464 -35.46 -3.08 13.19
N ASP A 465 -34.37 -2.64 12.54
CA ASP A 465 -33.53 -3.52 11.73
C ASP A 465 -32.70 -4.45 12.64
N PRO A 466 -32.89 -5.79 12.58
CA PRO A 466 -32.17 -6.72 13.43
C PRO A 466 -30.64 -6.66 13.21
N GLY A 467 -30.20 -6.36 11.98
CA GLY A 467 -28.77 -6.25 11.68
C GLY A 467 -28.12 -5.04 12.33
N MET A 468 -28.76 -3.88 12.22
CA MET A 468 -28.31 -2.65 12.89
C MET A 468 -28.34 -2.79 14.42
N ARG A 469 -29.42 -3.39 14.96
CA ARG A 469 -29.56 -3.65 16.38
C ARG A 469 -28.45 -4.55 16.92
N GLU A 470 -28.16 -5.66 16.24
CA GLU A 470 -27.06 -6.56 16.63
C GLU A 470 -25.70 -5.86 16.57
N ALA A 471 -25.43 -5.09 15.50
CA ALA A 471 -24.21 -4.29 15.36
C ALA A 471 -24.03 -3.30 16.52
N ALA A 472 -25.11 -2.60 16.89
CA ALA A 472 -25.11 -1.64 17.98
C ALA A 472 -24.88 -2.32 19.34
N LEU A 473 -25.58 -3.43 19.61
CA LEU A 473 -25.42 -4.20 20.84
C LEU A 473 -23.99 -4.74 20.99
N GLN A 474 -23.42 -5.33 19.94
CA GLN A 474 -22.04 -5.81 19.95
C GLN A 474 -21.05 -4.65 20.16
N THR A 475 -21.24 -3.52 19.48
CA THR A 475 -20.41 -2.33 19.67
C THR A 475 -20.50 -1.81 21.10
N ALA A 476 -21.68 -1.78 21.70
CA ALA A 476 -21.89 -1.36 23.09
C ALA A 476 -21.18 -2.27 24.09
N THR A 477 -21.22 -3.59 23.88
CA THR A 477 -20.50 -4.55 24.75
C THR A 477 -18.99 -4.38 24.71
N PHE A 478 -18.42 -4.09 23.53
CA PHE A 478 -16.99 -3.81 23.38
C PHE A 478 -16.63 -2.45 23.99
N TYR A 479 -17.46 -1.43 23.77
CA TYR A 479 -17.27 -0.10 24.35
C TYR A 479 -17.23 -0.13 25.89
N ALA A 480 -18.14 -0.89 26.51
CA ALA A 480 -18.20 -1.05 27.96
C ALA A 480 -16.93 -1.72 28.54
N GLN A 481 -16.24 -2.56 27.77
CA GLN A 481 -15.00 -3.23 28.18
C GLN A 481 -13.73 -2.42 27.90
N GLN A 482 -13.81 -1.41 27.01
CA GLN A 482 -12.70 -0.52 26.68
C GLN A 482 -12.68 0.74 27.56
N THR A 483 -13.79 1.04 28.22
CA THR A 483 -13.96 2.22 29.07
C THR A 483 -13.81 1.79 30.54
N PRO A 484 -12.84 2.34 31.30
CA PRO A 484 -12.73 2.02 32.72
C PRO A 484 -14.01 2.44 33.44
N MET A 485 -14.58 1.53 34.26
CA MET A 485 -15.87 1.71 34.95
C MET A 485 -16.00 3.03 35.76
N SER A 486 -14.90 3.70 36.07
CA SER A 486 -14.87 5.02 36.73
C SER A 486 -15.33 6.19 35.84
N THR A 487 -15.48 5.99 34.52
CA THR A 487 -15.82 7.05 33.54
C THR A 487 -17.17 6.86 32.85
N LEU A 488 -17.91 5.79 33.18
CA LEU A 488 -19.30 5.65 32.72
C LEU A 488 -20.13 6.78 33.34
N PRO A 489 -20.79 7.64 32.52
CA PRO A 489 -21.71 8.62 33.06
C PRO A 489 -22.76 7.89 33.90
N ALA A 490 -23.11 8.44 35.07
CA ALA A 490 -24.06 7.89 36.04
C ALA A 490 -25.54 7.84 35.53
N VAL A 491 -25.75 7.56 34.24
CA VAL A 491 -27.06 7.49 33.57
C VAL A 491 -27.77 6.17 33.88
N LEU A 492 -27.07 5.16 34.39
CA LEU A 492 -27.66 3.88 34.81
C LEU A 492 -28.16 3.85 36.27
N HIS A 493 -27.94 4.92 37.05
CA HIS A 493 -28.52 5.05 38.40
C HIS A 493 -29.52 6.21 38.45
N LYS A 494 -30.69 6.03 37.81
CA LYS A 494 -31.89 6.72 38.30
C LYS A 494 -32.45 5.91 39.48
N PRO A 495 -32.47 6.45 40.71
CA PRO A 495 -33.19 5.79 41.79
C PRO A 495 -34.68 5.69 41.42
N PRO A 496 -35.38 4.62 41.86
CA PRO A 496 -36.82 4.52 41.64
C PRO A 496 -37.51 5.72 42.28
N ARG A 497 -38.39 6.38 41.52
CA ARG A 497 -39.22 7.45 42.08
C ARG A 497 -40.08 6.85 43.20
N PRO A 498 -40.11 7.45 44.40
CA PRO A 498 -41.04 7.01 45.42
C PRO A 498 -42.48 7.21 44.92
N ILE A 499 -43.30 6.21 45.19
CA ILE A 499 -44.75 6.16 44.92
C ILE A 499 -45.47 7.21 45.75
#